data_AF-A0ABD3YHB6-F1
#
_entry.id   AF-A0ABD3YHB6-F1
#
_cell.length_a   1.000
_cell.length_b   1.000
_cell.length_c   1.000
_cell.angle_alpha   90.00
_cell.angle_beta   90.00
_cell.angle_gamma   90.00
#
_symmetry.space_group_name_H-M   'P 1'
#
loop_
_entity.id
_entity.type
_entity.pdbx_description
1 polymer ?
#
loop_
_entity_poly.entity_id
_entity_poly.type
_entity_poly.pdbx_seq_one_letter_code
_entity_poly.pdbx_strand_id
1 'polypeptide(L)'
;MVNASESQQLLGTAHAAYLAGDFQGADRLLDKLLAKGTSSGRLEMELALVDDALGRPQQARRHYDRLGRSVWSDLVALPSAANLAALGRYRDADRAFAQIASKGANADEKAYAQLWRLWLVTRDNASSRRARDTAFKRLLAAVRPDDAAQHALVELYRGKADSASVFAAIDRMPLTLPQRRALIAEATLFAGGYLQGMRNDAAAARWLYQVELGLPPVACPERPLIAQAARALPPLPTSNAR
;
A
#
# COMPACT_ATOMS: atom_id res chain seq x y z
N MET A 1 32.22 -13.03 17.03
CA MET A 1 30.96 -12.68 17.72
C MET A 1 30.52 -11.31 17.25
N VAL A 2 29.28 -11.17 16.77
CA VAL A 2 28.73 -9.86 16.39
C VAL A 2 28.38 -9.10 17.67
N ASN A 3 28.77 -7.83 17.76
CA ASN A 3 28.39 -6.99 18.88
C ASN A 3 26.89 -6.67 18.79
N ALA A 4 26.09 -7.14 19.75
CA ALA A 4 24.64 -6.96 19.75
C ALA A 4 24.21 -5.48 19.70
N SER A 5 24.98 -4.58 20.32
CA SER A 5 24.74 -3.14 20.27
C SER A 5 24.94 -2.56 18.87
N GLU A 6 25.93 -3.07 18.13
CA GLU A 6 26.23 -2.64 16.77
C GLU A 6 25.13 -3.10 15.80
N SER A 7 24.66 -4.35 15.92
CA SER A 7 23.55 -4.84 15.10
C SER A 7 22.25 -4.08 15.33
N GLN A 8 21.95 -3.71 16.59
CA GLN A 8 20.78 -2.89 16.91
C GLN A 8 20.88 -1.49 16.32
N GLN A 9 22.06 -0.87 16.38
CA GLN A 9 22.29 0.45 15.78
C GLN A 9 22.11 0.40 14.26
N LEU A 10 22.71 -0.59 13.59
CA LEU A 10 22.57 -0.79 12.14
C LEU A 10 21.11 -1.01 11.73
N LEU A 11 20.35 -1.81 12.48
CA LEU A 11 18.91 -1.99 12.25
C LEU A 11 18.15 -0.67 12.40
N GLY A 12 18.47 0.13 13.42
CA GLY A 12 17.88 1.46 13.61
C GLY A 12 18.18 2.41 12.44
N THR A 13 19.42 2.41 11.94
CA THR A 13 19.81 3.22 10.78
C THR A 13 19.14 2.74 9.50
N ALA A 14 19.02 1.42 9.30
CA ALA A 14 18.31 0.87 8.15
C ALA A 14 16.83 1.27 8.15
N HIS A 15 16.17 1.19 9.31
CA HIS A 15 14.79 1.63 9.47
C HIS A 15 14.62 3.13 9.20
N ALA A 16 15.52 3.97 9.71
CA ALA A 16 15.49 5.41 9.43
C ALA A 16 15.68 5.72 7.93
N ALA A 17 16.58 5.00 7.25
CA ALA A 17 16.78 5.12 5.81
C ALA A 17 15.51 4.71 5.03
N TYR A 18 14.87 3.62 5.44
CA TYR A 18 13.58 3.18 4.88
C TYR A 18 12.50 4.26 5.03
N LEU A 19 12.30 4.80 6.23
CA LEU A 19 11.33 5.89 6.48
C LEU A 19 11.64 7.16 5.67
N ALA A 20 12.92 7.44 5.41
CA ALA A 20 13.37 8.56 4.59
C ALA A 20 13.21 8.32 3.08
N GLY A 21 12.78 7.13 2.65
CA GLY A 21 12.66 6.76 1.24
C GLY A 21 13.98 6.31 0.58
N ASP A 22 15.08 6.23 1.35
CA ASP A 22 16.36 5.68 0.87
C ASP A 22 16.36 4.14 1.00
N PHE A 23 15.55 3.49 0.18
CA PHE A 23 15.39 2.04 0.20
C PHE A 23 16.69 1.31 -0.18
N GLN A 24 17.51 1.90 -1.06
CA GLN A 24 18.81 1.34 -1.46
C GLN A 24 19.85 1.49 -0.34
N GLY A 25 19.82 2.57 0.43
CA GLY A 25 20.60 2.71 1.66
C GLY A 25 20.19 1.71 2.72
N ALA A 26 18.88 1.51 2.92
CA ALA A 26 18.35 0.50 3.83
C ALA A 26 18.79 -0.91 3.43
N ASP A 27 18.63 -1.31 2.16
CA ASP A 27 19.04 -2.61 1.60
C ASP A 27 20.51 -2.91 1.93
N ARG A 28 21.41 -1.97 1.62
CA ARG A 28 22.85 -2.09 1.90
C ARG A 28 23.18 -2.26 3.39
N LEU A 29 22.40 -1.65 4.28
CA LEU A 29 22.60 -1.77 5.73
C LEU A 29 22.12 -3.15 6.23
N LEU A 30 21.01 -3.65 5.69
CA LEU A 30 20.48 -4.97 6.01
C LEU A 30 21.38 -6.10 5.47
N ASP A 31 21.95 -5.94 4.28
CA ASP A 31 22.95 -6.88 3.73
C ASP A 31 24.19 -7.02 4.62
N LYS A 32 24.66 -5.90 5.20
CA LYS A 32 25.77 -5.94 6.17
C LYS A 32 25.41 -6.74 7.42
N LEU A 33 24.16 -6.66 7.88
CA LEU A 33 23.69 -7.44 9.03
C LEU A 33 23.62 -8.93 8.70
N LEU A 34 23.16 -9.29 7.50
CA LEU A 34 23.13 -10.67 7.01
C LEU A 34 24.54 -11.25 6.86
N ALA A 35 25.48 -10.48 6.29
CA ALA A 35 26.88 -10.89 6.13
C ALA A 35 27.59 -11.14 7.47
N LYS A 36 27.14 -10.47 8.54
CA LYS A 36 27.59 -10.70 9.91
C LYS A 36 26.94 -11.93 10.57
N GLY A 37 26.00 -12.59 9.90
CA GLY A 37 25.24 -13.71 10.45
C GLY A 37 24.17 -13.27 11.47
N THR A 38 23.74 -12.00 11.43
CA THR A 38 22.64 -11.53 12.29
C THR A 38 21.34 -12.19 11.84
N SER A 39 20.57 -12.72 12.79
CA SER A 39 19.22 -13.22 12.55
C SER A 39 18.32 -12.77 13.69
N SER A 40 17.19 -12.15 13.36
CA SER A 40 16.16 -11.76 14.33
C SER A 40 14.84 -11.49 13.61
N GLY A 41 13.71 -11.63 14.30
CA GLY A 41 12.40 -11.28 13.73
C GLY A 41 12.31 -9.82 13.29
N ARG A 42 12.99 -8.91 14.00
CA ARG A 42 13.10 -7.51 13.57
C ARG A 42 13.83 -7.38 12.23
N LEU A 43 14.97 -8.06 12.05
CA LEU A 43 15.70 -8.04 10.78
C LEU A 43 14.84 -8.60 9.63
N GLU A 44 14.14 -9.71 9.86
CA GLU A 44 13.21 -10.28 8.87
C GLU A 44 12.10 -9.28 8.50
N MET A 45 11.57 -8.53 9.47
CA MET A 45 10.57 -7.48 9.21
C MET A 45 11.13 -6.36 8.33
N GLU A 46 12.31 -5.81 8.66
CA GLU A 46 12.92 -4.74 7.85
C GLU A 46 13.24 -5.22 6.44
N LEU A 47 13.74 -6.46 6.27
CA LEU A 47 13.97 -7.07 4.96
C LEU A 47 12.69 -7.15 4.14
N ALA A 48 11.58 -7.58 4.76
CA ALA A 48 10.29 -7.66 4.08
C ALA A 48 9.82 -6.29 3.55
N LEU A 49 9.91 -5.26 4.39
CA LEU A 49 9.49 -3.90 4.05
C LEU A 49 10.36 -3.28 2.94
N VAL A 50 11.68 -3.45 3.04
CA VAL A 50 12.63 -2.95 2.05
C VAL A 50 12.47 -3.67 0.71
N ASP A 51 12.30 -4.99 0.72
CA ASP A 51 12.05 -5.75 -0.51
C ASP A 51 10.76 -5.31 -1.21
N ASP A 52 9.67 -5.08 -0.47
CA ASP A 52 8.44 -4.55 -1.05
C ASP A 52 8.66 -3.16 -1.67
N ALA A 53 9.31 -2.25 -0.94
CA ALA A 53 9.58 -0.90 -1.41
C ALA A 53 10.50 -0.86 -2.65
N LEU A 54 11.39 -1.84 -2.79
CA LEU A 54 12.24 -2.05 -3.96
C LEU A 54 11.56 -2.80 -5.10
N GLY A 55 10.28 -3.17 -4.95
CA GLY A 55 9.52 -3.89 -5.98
C GLY A 55 9.95 -5.36 -6.13
N ARG A 56 10.38 -6.00 -5.03
CA ARG A 56 10.80 -7.41 -4.94
C ARG A 56 9.78 -8.24 -4.14
N PRO A 57 8.48 -8.30 -4.54
CA PRO A 57 7.42 -8.84 -3.68
C PRO A 57 7.59 -10.34 -3.39
N GLN A 58 8.21 -11.13 -4.28
CA GLN A 58 8.49 -12.55 -3.96
C GLN A 58 9.51 -12.71 -2.83
N GLN A 59 10.47 -11.78 -2.73
CA GLN A 59 11.51 -11.84 -1.70
C GLN A 59 10.90 -11.44 -0.35
N ALA A 60 10.15 -10.33 -0.32
CA ALA A 60 9.39 -9.88 0.83
C ALA A 60 8.42 -10.95 1.37
N ARG A 61 7.72 -11.68 0.49
CA ARG A 61 6.79 -12.75 0.88
C ARG A 61 7.46 -13.83 1.72
N ARG A 62 8.69 -14.21 1.39
CA ARG A 62 9.45 -15.22 2.16
C ARG A 62 9.70 -14.76 3.59
N HIS A 63 9.99 -13.47 3.77
CA HIS A 63 10.18 -12.87 5.09
C HIS A 63 8.87 -12.81 5.87
N TYR A 64 7.78 -12.33 5.25
CA TYR A 64 6.47 -12.33 5.90
C TYR A 64 5.96 -13.73 6.29
N ASP A 65 6.21 -14.76 5.47
CA ASP A 65 5.82 -16.13 5.79
C ASP A 65 6.52 -16.66 7.05
N ARG A 66 7.79 -16.29 7.25
CA ARG A 66 8.52 -16.62 8.50
C ARG A 66 7.94 -15.86 9.70
N LEU A 67 7.51 -14.62 9.50
CA LEU A 67 6.97 -13.76 10.56
C LEU A 67 5.54 -14.11 10.97
N GLY A 68 4.75 -14.73 10.08
CA GLY A 68 3.32 -14.97 10.25
C GLY A 68 2.90 -15.87 11.43
N ARG A 69 3.86 -16.51 12.12
CA ARG A 69 3.63 -17.29 13.35
C ARG A 69 4.46 -16.80 14.54
N SER A 70 4.97 -15.57 14.45
CA SER A 70 5.84 -14.97 15.47
C SER A 70 5.14 -13.82 16.19
N VAL A 71 5.80 -13.27 17.21
CA VAL A 71 5.38 -12.05 17.92
C VAL A 71 5.29 -10.81 17.01
N TRP A 72 5.85 -10.88 15.80
CA TRP A 72 5.79 -9.80 14.81
C TRP A 72 4.59 -9.90 13.87
N SER A 73 3.81 -10.98 13.95
CA SER A 73 2.71 -11.27 13.01
C SER A 73 1.70 -10.12 12.92
N ASP A 74 1.31 -9.54 14.04
CA ASP A 74 0.39 -8.39 14.07
C ASP A 74 1.01 -7.14 13.46
N LEU A 75 2.30 -6.87 13.78
CA LEU A 75 3.03 -5.70 13.25
C LEU A 75 3.19 -5.73 11.72
N VAL A 76 3.25 -6.92 11.13
CA VAL A 76 3.42 -7.08 9.67
C VAL A 76 2.13 -7.46 8.96
N ALA A 77 1.00 -7.53 9.64
CA ALA A 77 -0.26 -8.01 9.07
C ALA A 77 -0.68 -7.20 7.83
N LEU A 78 -0.70 -5.87 7.95
CA LEU A 78 -1.02 -4.95 6.85
C LEU A 78 -0.05 -5.03 5.67
N PRO A 79 1.28 -4.81 5.84
CA PRO A 79 2.19 -4.85 4.70
C PRO A 79 2.28 -6.26 4.09
N SER A 80 2.11 -7.32 4.89
CA SER A 80 2.01 -8.70 4.37
C SER A 80 0.77 -8.92 3.50
N ALA A 81 -0.37 -8.34 3.87
CA ALA A 81 -1.61 -8.41 3.08
C ALA A 81 -1.49 -7.62 1.76
N ALA A 82 -0.87 -6.43 1.80
CA ALA A 82 -0.57 -5.66 0.60
C ALA A 82 0.44 -6.38 -0.32
N ASN A 83 1.44 -7.06 0.23
CA ASN A 83 2.36 -7.90 -0.54
C ASN A 83 1.63 -9.05 -1.28
N LEU A 84 0.60 -9.68 -0.67
CA LEU A 84 -0.23 -10.66 -1.38
C LEU A 84 -0.93 -10.03 -2.59
N ALA A 85 -1.40 -8.79 -2.47
CA ALA A 85 -1.96 -8.05 -3.59
C ALA A 85 -0.90 -7.75 -4.67
N ALA A 86 0.31 -7.35 -4.29
CA ALA A 86 1.42 -7.11 -5.21
C ALA A 86 1.88 -8.37 -5.97
N LEU A 87 1.62 -9.56 -5.41
CA LEU A 87 1.83 -10.86 -6.05
C LEU A 87 0.66 -11.33 -6.92
N GLY A 88 -0.43 -10.55 -7.03
CA GLY A 88 -1.65 -10.98 -7.72
C GLY A 88 -2.45 -12.05 -6.98
N ARG A 89 -2.11 -12.37 -5.73
CA ARG A 89 -2.82 -13.36 -4.88
C ARG A 89 -4.06 -12.72 -4.23
N TYR A 90 -4.94 -12.17 -5.06
CA TYR A 90 -6.04 -11.30 -4.60
C TYR A 90 -7.02 -11.97 -3.63
N ARG A 91 -7.28 -13.27 -3.77
CA ARG A 91 -8.13 -14.02 -2.83
C ARG A 91 -7.50 -14.16 -1.44
N ASP A 92 -6.19 -14.36 -1.39
CA ASP A 92 -5.46 -14.45 -0.13
C ASP A 92 -5.37 -13.06 0.53
N ALA A 93 -5.14 -12.02 -0.28
CA ALA A 93 -5.15 -10.63 0.16
C ALA A 93 -6.51 -10.22 0.75
N ASP A 94 -7.63 -10.53 0.08
CA ASP A 94 -8.97 -10.21 0.60
C ASP A 94 -9.24 -10.92 1.93
N ARG A 95 -8.82 -12.19 2.08
CA ARG A 95 -8.94 -12.91 3.34
C ARG A 95 -8.14 -12.24 4.46
N ALA A 96 -6.90 -11.84 4.17
CA ALA A 96 -6.04 -11.17 5.15
C ALA A 96 -6.65 -9.82 5.56
N PHE A 97 -7.03 -8.97 4.60
CA PHE A 97 -7.67 -7.69 4.90
C PHE A 97 -9.05 -7.84 5.56
N ALA A 98 -9.81 -8.91 5.29
CA ALA A 98 -11.05 -9.20 6.00
C ALA A 98 -10.81 -9.50 7.49
N GLN A 99 -9.72 -10.21 7.80
CA GLN A 99 -9.31 -10.45 9.20
C GLN A 99 -8.90 -9.14 9.88
N ILE A 100 -8.10 -8.31 9.20
CA ILE A 100 -7.66 -7.01 9.75
C ILE A 100 -8.84 -6.07 9.94
N ALA A 101 -9.76 -5.97 8.97
CA ALA A 101 -10.99 -5.19 9.10
C ALA A 101 -11.87 -5.63 10.29
N SER A 102 -11.78 -6.90 10.71
CA SER A 102 -12.52 -7.43 11.86
C SER A 102 -11.77 -7.29 13.18
N LYS A 103 -10.44 -7.45 13.18
CA LYS A 103 -9.61 -7.66 14.38
C LYS A 103 -8.50 -6.61 14.58
N GLY A 104 -8.35 -5.66 13.66
CA GLY A 104 -7.34 -4.62 13.72
C GLY A 104 -7.36 -3.87 15.05
N ALA A 105 -6.22 -3.30 15.42
CA ALA A 105 -5.99 -2.74 16.74
C ALA A 105 -6.83 -1.48 17.01
N ASN A 106 -7.09 -0.69 15.96
CA ASN A 106 -7.84 0.56 16.05
C ASN A 106 -8.82 0.74 14.88
N ALA A 107 -9.60 1.82 14.91
CA ALA A 107 -10.63 2.11 13.90
C ALA A 107 -10.02 2.46 12.54
N ASP A 108 -8.96 3.27 12.53
CA ASP A 108 -8.18 3.60 11.33
C ASP A 108 -7.70 2.37 10.57
N GLU A 109 -7.01 1.43 11.24
CA GLU A 109 -6.49 0.20 10.64
C GLU A 109 -7.61 -0.66 10.03
N LYS A 110 -8.76 -0.72 10.71
CA LYS A 110 -9.94 -1.44 10.20
C LYS A 110 -10.51 -0.77 8.96
N ALA A 111 -10.62 0.56 8.96
CA ALA A 111 -11.12 1.33 7.84
C ALA A 111 -10.20 1.22 6.62
N TYR A 112 -8.90 1.35 6.84
CA TYR A 112 -7.86 1.14 5.83
C TYR A 112 -7.95 -0.27 5.21
N ALA A 113 -8.08 -1.31 6.02
CA ALA A 113 -8.28 -2.68 5.52
C ALA A 113 -9.59 -2.83 4.73
N GLN A 114 -10.67 -2.13 5.09
CA GLN A 114 -11.91 -2.12 4.31
C GLN A 114 -11.74 -1.44 2.94
N LEU A 115 -10.95 -0.36 2.84
CA LEU A 115 -10.61 0.31 1.58
C LEU A 115 -9.78 -0.62 0.66
N TRP A 116 -8.83 -1.37 1.22
CA TRP A 116 -8.11 -2.41 0.47
C TRP A 116 -9.03 -3.46 -0.13
N ARG A 117 -10.04 -3.92 0.62
CA ARG A 117 -11.01 -4.89 0.11
C ARG A 117 -11.85 -4.31 -1.03
N LEU A 118 -12.22 -3.04 -0.96
CA LEU A 118 -12.86 -2.35 -2.09
C LEU A 118 -11.95 -2.31 -3.30
N TRP A 119 -10.67 -1.97 -3.12
CA TRP A 119 -9.68 -1.96 -4.19
C TRP A 119 -9.49 -3.36 -4.83
N LEU A 120 -9.46 -4.42 -4.02
CA LEU A 120 -9.33 -5.80 -4.53
C LEU A 120 -10.53 -6.21 -5.39
N VAL A 121 -11.75 -5.77 -5.05
CA VAL A 121 -12.93 -6.01 -5.89
C VAL A 121 -12.79 -5.36 -7.26
N THR A 122 -12.12 -4.21 -7.38
CA THR A 122 -11.91 -3.57 -8.70
C THR A 122 -10.95 -4.36 -9.59
N ARG A 123 -10.17 -5.30 -9.01
CA ARG A 123 -9.22 -6.19 -9.71
C ARG A 123 -9.80 -7.57 -10.04
N ASP A 124 -11.03 -7.87 -9.63
CA ASP A 124 -11.66 -9.15 -9.93
C ASP A 124 -12.12 -9.22 -11.39
N ASN A 125 -11.24 -9.72 -12.25
CA ASN A 125 -11.52 -9.94 -13.67
C ASN A 125 -12.27 -11.25 -13.96
N ALA A 126 -12.45 -12.14 -12.97
CA ALA A 126 -13.15 -13.40 -13.17
C ALA A 126 -14.67 -13.23 -13.06
N SER A 127 -15.13 -12.28 -12.25
CA SER A 127 -16.55 -11.98 -12.09
C SER A 127 -17.12 -11.10 -13.20
N SER A 128 -18.41 -11.27 -13.50
CA SER A 128 -19.15 -10.34 -14.36
C SER A 128 -19.19 -8.93 -13.75
N ARG A 129 -19.34 -7.90 -14.58
CA ARG A 129 -19.46 -6.50 -14.13
C ARG A 129 -20.56 -6.32 -13.08
N ARG A 130 -21.73 -6.93 -13.28
CA ARG A 130 -22.86 -6.87 -12.34
C ARG A 130 -22.50 -7.49 -10.98
N ALA A 131 -21.84 -8.64 -10.97
CA ALA A 131 -21.40 -9.29 -9.74
C ALA A 131 -20.37 -8.44 -8.98
N ARG A 132 -19.41 -7.84 -9.72
CA ARG A 132 -18.42 -6.91 -9.17
C ARG A 132 -19.09 -5.68 -8.55
N ASP A 133 -20.02 -5.05 -9.26
CA ASP A 133 -20.76 -3.87 -8.77
C ASP A 133 -21.56 -4.19 -7.49
N THR A 134 -22.22 -5.35 -7.44
CA THR A 134 -22.95 -5.80 -6.24
C THR A 134 -22.00 -6.03 -5.06
N ALA A 135 -20.86 -6.70 -5.28
CA ALA A 135 -19.87 -6.93 -4.25
C ALA A 135 -19.28 -5.62 -3.72
N PHE A 136 -18.94 -4.69 -4.63
CA PHE A 136 -18.39 -3.38 -4.30
C PHE A 136 -19.39 -2.57 -3.45
N LYS A 137 -20.65 -2.46 -3.87
CA LYS A 137 -21.70 -1.74 -3.10
C LYS A 137 -21.90 -2.32 -1.70
N ARG A 138 -21.89 -3.66 -1.58
CA ARG A 138 -22.02 -4.35 -0.29
C ARG A 138 -20.85 -4.00 0.64
N LEU A 139 -19.61 -4.07 0.14
CA LEU A 139 -18.44 -3.69 0.94
C LEU A 139 -18.47 -2.20 1.31
N LEU A 140 -18.83 -1.33 0.37
CA LEU A 140 -18.88 0.11 0.57
C LEU A 140 -19.84 0.51 1.69
N ALA A 141 -21.00 -0.16 1.79
CA ALA A 141 -21.96 0.08 2.87
C ALA A 141 -21.42 -0.29 4.27
N ALA A 142 -20.47 -1.22 4.34
CA ALA A 142 -19.84 -1.66 5.58
C ALA A 142 -18.66 -0.78 6.00
N VAL A 143 -18.13 0.06 5.10
CA VAL A 143 -17.00 0.94 5.43
C VAL A 143 -17.39 1.91 6.54
N ARG A 144 -16.50 2.06 7.52
CA ARG A 144 -16.60 3.04 8.61
C ARG A 144 -15.32 3.88 8.58
N PRO A 145 -15.30 5.00 7.84
CA PRO A 145 -14.11 5.85 7.76
C PRO A 145 -13.80 6.46 9.13
N ASP A 146 -12.52 6.50 9.50
CA ASP A 146 -12.02 7.05 10.77
C ASP A 146 -11.54 8.50 10.62
N ASP A 147 -11.04 8.86 9.43
CA ASP A 147 -10.52 10.20 9.16
C ASP A 147 -11.17 10.90 7.93
N ALA A 148 -10.73 12.14 7.69
CA ALA A 148 -11.23 12.97 6.59
C ALA A 148 -10.87 12.43 5.20
N ALA A 149 -9.71 11.80 5.03
CA ALA A 149 -9.26 11.27 3.75
C ALA A 149 -10.05 10.00 3.39
N GLN A 150 -10.23 9.09 4.35
CA GLN A 150 -11.05 7.89 4.22
C GLN A 150 -12.52 8.25 3.96
N HIS A 151 -13.05 9.28 4.64
CA HIS A 151 -14.39 9.78 4.36
C HIS A 151 -14.50 10.30 2.92
N ALA A 152 -13.53 11.08 2.44
CA ALA A 152 -13.53 11.57 1.07
C ALA A 152 -13.44 10.44 0.02
N LEU A 153 -12.66 9.38 0.28
CA LEU A 153 -12.62 8.18 -0.57
C LEU A 153 -13.98 7.48 -0.63
N VAL A 154 -14.67 7.35 0.51
CA VAL A 154 -16.02 6.77 0.56
C VAL A 154 -17.02 7.61 -0.24
N GLU A 155 -16.94 8.94 -0.16
CA GLU A 155 -17.81 9.83 -0.94
C GLU A 155 -17.51 9.79 -2.45
N LEU A 156 -16.23 9.65 -2.84
CA LEU A 156 -15.83 9.35 -4.22
C LEU A 156 -16.49 8.06 -4.72
N TYR A 157 -16.46 6.99 -3.91
CA TYR A 157 -17.05 5.69 -4.26
C TYR A 157 -18.57 5.70 -4.32
N ARG A 158 -19.21 6.63 -3.60
CA ARG A 158 -20.64 6.90 -3.68
C ARG A 158 -21.02 7.79 -4.87
N GLY A 159 -20.04 8.34 -5.58
CA GLY A 159 -20.25 9.28 -6.68
C GLY A 159 -20.71 10.66 -6.21
N LYS A 160 -20.45 11.01 -4.94
CA LYS A 160 -20.79 12.31 -4.34
C LYS A 160 -19.62 13.29 -4.34
N ALA A 161 -18.42 12.82 -4.64
CA ALA A 161 -17.20 13.59 -4.76
C ALA A 161 -16.35 13.06 -5.93
N ASP A 162 -15.34 13.82 -6.31
CA ASP A 162 -14.32 13.44 -7.29
C ASP A 162 -12.97 13.14 -6.62
N SER A 163 -12.00 12.68 -7.41
CA SER A 163 -10.67 12.37 -6.88
C SER A 163 -9.95 13.61 -6.36
N ALA A 164 -10.18 14.80 -6.96
CA ALA A 164 -9.59 16.05 -6.48
C ALA A 164 -10.04 16.39 -5.05
N SER A 165 -11.30 16.11 -4.72
CA SER A 165 -11.86 16.30 -3.38
C SER A 165 -11.16 15.44 -2.32
N VAL A 166 -10.68 14.24 -2.68
CA VAL A 166 -9.89 13.37 -1.79
C VAL A 166 -8.57 14.03 -1.41
N PHE A 167 -7.82 14.50 -2.40
CA PHE A 167 -6.53 15.16 -2.16
C PHE A 167 -6.71 16.48 -1.41
N ALA A 168 -7.75 17.25 -1.71
CA ALA A 168 -8.08 18.46 -0.97
C ALA A 168 -8.46 18.17 0.50
N ALA A 169 -9.04 17.00 0.82
CA ALA A 169 -9.28 16.60 2.20
C ALA A 169 -7.96 16.34 2.94
N ILE A 170 -7.02 15.64 2.29
CA ILE A 170 -5.67 15.40 2.82
C ILE A 170 -4.94 16.72 3.09
N ASP A 171 -4.99 17.67 2.16
CA ASP A 171 -4.33 18.97 2.27
C ASP A 171 -4.73 19.75 3.53
N ARG A 172 -5.97 19.61 3.97
CA ARG A 172 -6.50 20.28 5.16
C ARG A 172 -6.16 19.58 6.49
N MET A 173 -5.63 18.36 6.44
CA MET A 173 -5.27 17.62 7.65
C MET A 173 -3.94 18.15 8.25
N PRO A 174 -3.82 18.22 9.59
CA PRO A 174 -2.62 18.70 10.28
C PRO A 174 -1.53 17.61 10.31
N LEU A 175 -1.01 17.24 9.14
CA LEU A 175 -0.04 16.17 8.95
C LEU A 175 1.38 16.71 8.73
N THR A 176 2.37 16.00 9.26
CA THR A 176 3.77 16.18 8.84
C THR A 176 3.94 15.83 7.36
N LEU A 177 5.01 16.31 6.72
CA LEU A 177 5.27 16.01 5.31
C LEU A 177 5.34 14.49 5.02
N PRO A 178 6.06 13.65 5.81
CA PRO A 178 6.08 12.21 5.56
C PRO A 178 4.71 11.54 5.68
N GLN A 179 3.92 11.91 6.69
CA GLN A 179 2.56 11.40 6.87
C GLN A 179 1.66 11.78 5.69
N ARG A 180 1.72 13.03 5.25
CA ARG A 180 0.98 13.52 4.08
C ARG A 180 1.37 12.76 2.81
N ARG A 181 2.68 12.51 2.59
CA ARG A 181 3.15 11.76 1.42
C ARG A 181 2.64 10.31 1.42
N ALA A 182 2.67 9.64 2.56
CA ALA A 182 2.12 8.29 2.68
C ALA A 182 0.61 8.27 2.38
N LEU A 183 -0.15 9.23 2.92
CA LEU A 183 -1.59 9.31 2.69
C LEU A 183 -1.96 9.69 1.25
N ILE A 184 -1.14 10.50 0.58
CA ILE A 184 -1.30 10.78 -0.86
C ILE A 184 -1.08 9.50 -1.68
N ALA A 185 -0.06 8.69 -1.35
CA ALA A 185 0.18 7.42 -2.03
C ALA A 185 -1.00 6.44 -1.80
N GLU A 186 -1.49 6.34 -0.56
CA GLU A 186 -2.69 5.57 -0.23
C GLU A 186 -3.90 5.99 -1.08
N ALA A 187 -4.27 7.28 -1.01
CA ALA A 187 -5.39 7.83 -1.76
C ALA A 187 -5.22 7.65 -3.27
N THR A 188 -3.99 7.74 -3.77
CA THR A 188 -3.68 7.53 -5.19
C THR A 188 -4.00 6.10 -5.63
N LEU A 189 -3.58 5.10 -4.85
CA LEU A 189 -3.87 3.70 -5.16
C LEU A 189 -5.38 3.45 -5.18
N PHE A 190 -6.08 3.93 -4.16
CA PHE A 190 -7.50 3.68 -3.93
C PHE A 190 -8.41 4.45 -4.91
N ALA A 191 -8.16 5.75 -5.12
CA ALA A 191 -8.91 6.55 -6.10
C ALA A 191 -8.62 6.08 -7.52
N GLY A 192 -7.34 5.87 -7.87
CA GLY A 192 -6.94 5.39 -9.19
C GLY A 192 -7.49 3.99 -9.49
N GLY A 193 -7.48 3.08 -8.51
CA GLY A 193 -8.03 1.73 -8.68
C GLY A 193 -9.54 1.72 -8.93
N TYR A 194 -10.28 2.65 -8.31
CA TYR A 194 -11.70 2.85 -8.56
C TYR A 194 -11.98 3.46 -9.94
N LEU A 195 -11.24 4.50 -10.32
CA LEU A 195 -11.33 5.11 -11.65
C LEU A 195 -11.09 4.07 -12.74
N GLN A 196 -10.00 3.30 -12.61
CA GLN A 196 -9.65 2.24 -13.54
C GLN A 196 -10.71 1.12 -13.58
N GLY A 197 -11.02 0.50 -12.44
CA GLY A 197 -11.74 -0.78 -12.41
C GLY A 197 -13.27 -0.68 -12.31
N MET A 198 -13.80 0.46 -11.85
CA MET A 198 -15.25 0.67 -11.66
C MET A 198 -15.81 1.75 -12.60
N ARG A 199 -15.05 2.82 -12.85
CA ARG A 199 -15.47 3.92 -13.73
C ARG A 199 -15.03 3.75 -15.19
N ASN A 200 -14.12 2.81 -15.45
CA ASN A 200 -13.49 2.63 -16.77
C ASN A 200 -12.78 3.90 -17.28
N ASP A 201 -12.21 4.68 -16.35
CA ASP A 201 -11.47 5.91 -16.63
C ASP A 201 -9.97 5.66 -16.45
N ALA A 202 -9.40 4.94 -17.41
CA ALA A 202 -7.99 4.59 -17.44
C ALA A 202 -7.07 5.83 -17.56
N ALA A 203 -7.53 6.89 -18.22
CA ALA A 203 -6.74 8.11 -18.40
C ALA A 203 -6.57 8.86 -17.06
N ALA A 204 -7.67 9.08 -16.32
CA ALA A 204 -7.60 9.73 -15.01
C ALA A 204 -6.80 8.89 -14.00
N ALA A 205 -7.01 7.56 -13.99
CA ALA A 205 -6.24 6.66 -13.14
C ALA A 205 -4.73 6.73 -13.44
N ARG A 206 -4.35 6.71 -14.73
CA ARG A 206 -2.96 6.83 -15.15
C ARG A 206 -2.34 8.15 -14.73
N TRP A 207 -3.05 9.25 -14.91
CA TRP A 207 -2.58 10.58 -14.50
C TRP A 207 -2.26 10.61 -13.00
N LEU A 208 -3.17 10.13 -12.15
CA LEU A 208 -2.93 10.04 -10.70
C LEU A 208 -1.68 9.23 -10.37
N TYR A 209 -1.51 8.06 -11.00
CA TYR A 209 -0.34 7.22 -10.76
C TYR A 209 0.96 7.88 -11.20
N GLN A 210 0.97 8.58 -12.34
CA GLN A 210 2.16 9.27 -12.83
C GLN A 210 2.55 10.45 -11.95
N VAL A 211 1.58 11.22 -11.47
CA VAL A 211 1.81 12.32 -10.53
C VAL A 211 2.48 11.79 -9.26
N GLU A 212 1.94 10.72 -8.65
CA GLU A 212 2.51 10.17 -7.41
C GLU A 212 3.90 9.54 -7.63
N LEU A 213 4.13 8.87 -8.75
CA LEU A 213 5.43 8.27 -9.08
C LEU A 213 6.50 9.33 -9.40
N GLY A 214 6.11 10.54 -9.82
CA GLY A 214 7.01 11.67 -10.04
C GLY A 214 7.48 12.37 -8.75
N LEU A 215 6.81 12.11 -7.62
CA LEU A 215 7.18 12.66 -6.32
C LEU A 215 8.27 11.82 -5.65
N PRO A 216 9.01 12.36 -4.66
CA PRO A 216 10.00 11.60 -3.91
C PRO A 216 9.43 10.30 -3.31
N PRO A 217 10.20 9.21 -3.24
CA PRO A 217 9.79 7.97 -2.60
C PRO A 217 9.37 8.18 -1.14
N VAL A 218 8.40 7.39 -0.70
CA VAL A 218 7.90 7.37 0.68
C VAL A 218 7.69 5.91 1.08
N ALA A 219 7.99 5.59 2.34
CA ALA A 219 7.74 4.28 2.92
C ALA A 219 6.23 4.00 3.04
N CYS A 220 5.67 3.35 2.02
CA CYS A 220 4.28 2.88 2.05
C CYS A 220 4.08 1.65 1.14
N PRO A 221 3.14 0.75 1.48
CA PRO A 221 2.90 -0.47 0.72
C PRO A 221 2.23 -0.23 -0.64
N GLU A 222 1.62 0.92 -0.87
CA GLU A 222 0.87 1.21 -2.09
C GLU A 222 1.74 1.56 -3.28
N ARG A 223 2.90 2.18 -3.04
CA ARG A 223 3.72 2.74 -4.11
C ARG A 223 4.21 1.69 -5.12
N PRO A 224 4.64 0.48 -4.71
CA PRO A 224 4.94 -0.59 -5.66
C PRO A 224 3.72 -1.00 -6.51
N LEU A 225 2.52 -1.05 -5.91
CA LEU A 225 1.28 -1.38 -6.60
C LEU A 225 0.85 -0.28 -7.58
N ILE A 226 1.06 1.00 -7.23
CA ILE A 226 0.87 2.14 -8.14
C ILE A 226 1.80 2.01 -9.35
N ALA A 227 3.08 1.68 -9.13
CA ALA A 227 4.03 1.45 -10.21
C ALA A 227 3.61 0.30 -11.14
N GLN A 228 3.14 -0.82 -10.57
CA GLN A 228 2.59 -1.94 -11.35
C GLN A 228 1.36 -1.52 -12.16
N ALA A 229 0.41 -0.83 -11.54
CA ALA A 229 -0.83 -0.38 -12.19
C ALA A 229 -0.56 0.63 -13.32
N ALA A 230 0.37 1.57 -13.12
CA ALA A 230 0.77 2.54 -14.14
C ALA A 230 1.37 1.88 -15.39
N ARG A 231 2.17 0.82 -15.21
CA ARG A 231 2.76 0.06 -16.32
C ARG A 231 1.72 -0.76 -17.10
N ALA A 232 0.67 -1.23 -16.43
CA ALA A 232 -0.39 -2.02 -17.04
C ALA A 232 -1.41 -1.18 -17.84
N LEU A 233 -1.45 0.14 -17.65
CA LEU A 233 -2.35 1.03 -18.38
C LEU A 233 -1.75 1.45 -19.73
N PRO A 234 -2.58 1.71 -20.77
CA PRO A 234 -2.10 2.28 -22.03
C PRO A 234 -1.47 3.67 -21.80
N PRO A 235 -0.55 4.11 -22.67
CA PRO A 235 0.02 5.46 -22.59
C PRO A 235 -1.07 6.53 -22.74
N LEU A 236 -0.90 7.69 -22.07
CA LEU A 236 -1.74 8.85 -22.34
C LEU A 236 -1.57 9.25 -23.81
N PRO A 237 -2.62 9.72 -24.50
CA PRO A 237 -2.48 10.26 -25.84
C PRO A 237 -1.44 11.37 -25.80
N THR A 238 -0.40 11.28 -26.63
CA THR A 238 0.48 12.43 -26.86
C THR A 238 -0.37 13.52 -27.46
N SER A 239 -0.56 14.62 -26.74
CA SER A 239 -1.11 15.84 -27.31
C SER A 239 -0.22 16.24 -28.47
N ASN A 240 -0.63 15.95 -29.71
CA ASN A 240 -0.06 16.60 -30.86
C ASN A 240 -0.34 18.09 -30.66
N ALA A 241 0.71 18.85 -30.36
CA ALA A 241 0.67 20.30 -30.30
C ALA A 241 -0.03 20.81 -31.56
N ARG A 242 -1.09 21.60 -31.36
CA ARG A 242 -1.62 22.51 -32.36
C ARG A 242 -1.02 23.88 -32.09
#